data_AF-A0A520D4I8-F1
#
_entry.id   AF-A0A520D4I8-F1
#
_cell.length_a   1.000
_cell.length_b   1.000
_cell.length_c   1.000
_cell.angle_alpha   90.00
_cell.angle_beta   90.00
_cell.angle_gamma   90.00
#
_symmetry.space_group_name_H-M   'P 1'
#
loop_
_entity.id
_entity.type
_entity.pdbx_description
1 polymer ?
#
loop_
_entity_poly.entity_id
_entity_poly.type
_entity_poly.pdbx_seq_one_letter_code
_entity_poly.pdbx_strand_id
1 'polypeptide(L)'
;MSLAADRLEFTPPPQRGTPRAIVFALLAHGVLIAALTWGVHWKRDAEDDAVEAEIWSTTVQRAAPRLSQPPAPTPTPVTPPPPPPP
;
A
#
# COMPACT_ATOMS: atom_id res chain seq x y z
N MET A 1 30.39 53.29 -5.77
CA MET A 1 28.96 52.93 -5.94
C MET A 1 28.81 51.46 -5.60
N SER A 2 28.02 51.13 -4.57
CA SER A 2 27.94 49.78 -3.99
C SER A 2 26.71 49.04 -4.53
N LEU A 3 26.93 48.09 -5.44
CA LEU A 3 25.87 47.27 -6.05
C LEU A 3 25.06 46.43 -5.03
N ALA A 4 25.61 46.21 -3.82
CA ALA A 4 24.91 45.51 -2.75
C ALA A 4 23.82 46.38 -2.09
N ALA A 5 24.00 47.71 -2.08
CA ALA A 5 23.01 48.65 -1.54
C ALA A 5 21.82 48.80 -2.49
N ASP A 6 22.07 48.93 -3.80
CA ASP A 6 21.03 48.94 -4.84
C ASP A 6 20.20 47.65 -4.86
N ARG A 7 20.76 46.51 -4.42
CA ARG A 7 20.00 45.24 -4.40
C ARG A 7 18.95 45.18 -3.29
N LEU A 8 19.15 45.92 -2.20
CA LEU A 8 18.25 45.91 -1.04
C LEU A 8 17.03 46.80 -1.26
N GLU A 9 17.16 47.88 -2.05
CA GLU A 9 16.06 48.81 -2.35
C GLU A 9 14.95 48.20 -3.22
N PHE A 10 15.27 47.14 -3.98
CA PHE A 10 14.31 46.36 -4.76
C PHE A 10 13.89 45.04 -4.08
N THR A 11 14.27 44.81 -2.82
CA THR A 11 13.84 43.59 -2.13
C THR A 11 12.39 43.76 -1.64
N PRO A 12 11.47 42.83 -2.00
CA PRO A 12 10.10 42.90 -1.52
C PRO A 12 10.05 42.85 0.01
N PRO A 13 9.11 43.57 0.65
CA PRO A 13 8.99 43.58 2.10
C PRO A 13 8.78 42.16 2.63
N PRO A 14 9.34 41.82 3.80
CA PRO A 14 9.24 40.47 4.35
C PRO A 14 7.77 40.10 4.54
N GLN A 15 7.35 38.99 3.92
CA GLN A 15 5.98 38.49 4.00
C GLN A 15 5.66 38.13 5.45
N ARG A 16 4.68 38.82 6.05
CA ARG A 16 4.17 38.48 7.38
C ARG A 16 3.15 37.34 7.25
N GLY A 17 3.28 36.30 8.09
CA GLY A 17 2.26 35.26 8.24
C GLY A 17 2.58 33.88 7.64
N THR A 18 3.74 33.73 6.99
CA THR A 18 4.24 32.45 6.44
C THR A 18 4.19 31.26 7.41
N PRO A 19 4.58 31.38 8.71
CA PRO A 19 4.57 30.21 9.59
C PRO A 19 3.16 29.67 9.87
N ARG A 20 2.15 30.54 9.97
CA ARG A 20 0.77 30.11 10.16
C ARG A 20 0.24 29.36 8.93
N ALA A 21 0.54 29.88 7.74
CA ALA A 21 0.16 29.23 6.49
C ALA A 21 0.81 27.83 6.36
N ILE A 22 2.08 27.69 6.74
CA ILE A 22 2.77 26.39 6.75
C ILE A 22 2.12 25.41 7.73
N VAL A 23 1.79 25.86 8.95
CA VAL A 23 1.10 25.00 9.93
C VAL A 23 -0.24 24.52 9.38
N PHE A 24 -1.07 25.41 8.83
CA PHE A 24 -2.35 25.02 8.23
C PHE A 24 -2.16 24.07 7.04
N ALA A 25 -1.16 24.30 6.19
CA ALA A 25 -0.86 23.40 5.08
C ALA A 25 -0.51 22.00 5.59
N LEU A 26 0.39 21.87 6.57
CA LEU A 26 0.76 20.58 7.16
C LEU A 26 -0.44 19.88 7.81
N LEU A 27 -1.31 20.64 8.48
CA LEU A 27 -2.54 20.13 9.09
C LEU A 27 -3.50 19.57 8.03
N ALA A 28 -3.72 20.31 6.94
CA ALA A 28 -4.55 19.88 5.82
C ALA A 28 -4.01 18.60 5.16
N HIS A 29 -2.69 18.51 4.95
CA HIS A 29 -2.07 17.30 4.40
C HIS A 29 -2.19 16.13 5.38
N GLY A 30 -1.98 16.36 6.68
CA GLY A 30 -2.17 15.33 7.70
C GLY A 30 -3.59 14.78 7.74
N VAL A 31 -4.60 15.65 7.66
CA VAL A 31 -6.01 15.25 7.58
C VAL A 31 -6.29 14.45 6.31
N LEU A 32 -5.78 14.89 5.16
CA LEU A 32 -5.93 14.17 3.89
C LEU A 32 -5.34 12.76 3.97
N ILE A 33 -4.12 12.63 4.48
CA ILE A 33 -3.44 11.33 4.63
C ILE A 33 -4.23 10.43 5.58
N ALA A 34 -4.71 10.95 6.71
CA ALA A 34 -5.51 10.19 7.66
C ALA A 34 -6.82 9.69 7.03
N ALA A 35 -7.53 10.58 6.32
CA ALA A 35 -8.76 10.23 5.61
C ALA A 35 -8.51 9.16 4.53
N LEU A 36 -7.43 9.29 3.76
CA LEU A 36 -7.06 8.31 2.74
C LEU A 36 -6.65 6.97 3.35
N THR A 37 -5.93 7.01 4.48
CA THR A 37 -5.53 5.81 5.22
C THR A 37 -6.77 5.07 5.70
N TRP A 38 -7.72 5.78 6.32
CA TRP A 38 -8.97 5.18 6.80
C TRP A 38 -9.85 4.65 5.66
N GLY A 39 -10.05 5.47 4.62
CA GLY A 39 -10.89 5.12 3.47
C GLY A 39 -10.34 3.95 2.67
N VAL A 40 -9.02 3.85 2.49
CA VAL A 40 -8.39 2.74 1.78
C VAL A 40 -8.26 1.50 2.68
N HIS A 41 -7.94 1.66 3.97
CA HIS A 41 -7.82 0.52 4.90
C HIS A 41 -9.15 -0.24 5.04
N TRP A 42 -10.30 0.43 4.96
CA TRP A 42 -11.60 -0.24 5.03
C TRP A 42 -11.87 -1.20 3.86
N LYS A 43 -11.19 -1.03 2.71
CA LYS A 43 -11.36 -1.88 1.51
C LYS A 43 -10.16 -2.77 1.19
N ARG A 44 -9.04 -2.58 1.87
CA ARG A 44 -7.83 -3.42 1.69
C ARG A 44 -8.05 -4.88 2.04
N ASP A 45 -8.82 -5.18 3.08
CA ASP A 45 -9.12 -6.57 3.46
C ASP A 45 -9.97 -7.31 2.40
N ALA A 46 -10.71 -6.58 1.54
CA ALA A 46 -11.46 -7.15 0.42
C ALA A 46 -10.60 -7.40 -0.83
N GLU A 47 -9.39 -6.84 -0.88
CA GLU A 47 -8.50 -6.80 -2.04
C GLU A 47 -7.34 -7.83 -1.98
N ASP A 48 -7.28 -8.68 -0.94
CA ASP A 48 -6.44 -9.91 -0.93
C ASP A 48 -6.85 -10.91 -2.04
N ASP A 49 -7.94 -10.61 -2.74
CA ASP A 49 -8.31 -11.13 -4.05
C ASP A 49 -7.42 -10.51 -5.14
N ALA A 50 -6.13 -10.89 -5.12
CA ALA A 50 -5.09 -10.36 -6.00
C ALA A 50 -5.50 -10.47 -7.48
N VAL A 51 -5.96 -9.38 -8.07
CA VAL A 51 -6.30 -9.33 -9.49
C VAL A 51 -5.01 -9.25 -10.31
N GLU A 52 -4.71 -10.27 -11.11
CA GLU A 52 -3.60 -10.23 -12.06
C GLU A 52 -3.98 -9.33 -13.24
N ALA A 53 -3.56 -8.06 -13.16
CA ALA A 53 -3.67 -7.12 -14.27
C ALA A 53 -2.55 -7.40 -15.28
N GLU A 54 -2.76 -8.41 -16.13
CA GLU A 54 -1.99 -8.54 -17.36
C GLU A 54 -2.18 -7.25 -18.17
N ILE A 55 -1.10 -6.47 -18.30
CA ILE A 55 -1.02 -5.07 -18.81
C ILE A 55 -1.63 -4.86 -20.21
N TRP A 56 -2.15 -5.90 -20.85
CA TRP A 56 -2.71 -5.93 -22.20
C TRP A 56 -4.16 -6.40 -22.27
N SER A 57 -4.79 -6.76 -21.14
CA SER A 57 -6.17 -7.21 -21.08
C SER A 57 -7.13 -6.06 -20.79
N THR A 58 -8.16 -5.91 -21.62
CA THR A 58 -9.29 -5.00 -21.37
C THR A 58 -10.23 -5.52 -20.26
N THR A 59 -10.03 -6.75 -19.79
CA THR A 59 -10.92 -7.43 -18.85
C THR A 59 -10.19 -7.68 -17.54
N VAL A 60 -10.82 -7.26 -16.43
CA VAL A 60 -10.31 -7.45 -15.07
C VAL A 60 -10.57 -8.92 -14.67
N GLN A 61 -9.58 -9.80 -14.86
CA GLN A 61 -9.64 -11.18 -14.37
C GLN A 61 -9.21 -11.22 -12.90
N ARG A 62 -10.19 -11.40 -12.02
CA ARG A 62 -9.97 -11.66 -10.59
C ARG A 62 -9.31 -13.03 -10.43
N ALA A 63 -8.11 -13.09 -9.84
CA ALA A 63 -7.48 -14.38 -9.60
C ALA A 63 -8.32 -15.14 -8.58
N ALA A 64 -8.60 -16.42 -8.83
CA ALA A 64 -9.37 -17.23 -7.91
C ALA A 64 -8.68 -17.26 -6.54
N PRO A 65 -9.41 -17.10 -5.42
CA PRO A 65 -8.86 -17.23 -4.09
C PRO A 65 -8.03 -18.51 -4.00
N ARG A 66 -6.79 -18.40 -3.52
CA ARG A 66 -5.91 -19.55 -3.33
C ARG A 66 -6.65 -20.57 -2.48
N LEU A 67 -7.06 -21.69 -3.07
CA LEU A 67 -7.60 -22.83 -2.34
C LEU A 67 -6.57 -23.22 -1.28
N SER A 68 -6.96 -23.13 -0.01
CA SER A 68 -6.19 -23.68 1.11
C SER A 68 -5.76 -25.10 0.74
N GLN A 69 -4.46 -25.37 0.78
CA GLN A 69 -3.90 -26.68 0.41
C GLN A 69 -4.66 -27.77 1.19
N PRO A 70 -5.23 -28.78 0.50
CA PRO A 70 -5.82 -29.92 1.19
C PRO A 70 -4.77 -30.51 2.15
N PRO A 71 -5.14 -30.87 3.39
CA PRO A 71 -4.21 -31.49 4.31
C PRO A 71 -3.56 -32.71 3.63
N ALA A 72 -2.25 -32.86 3.82
CA ALA A 72 -1.48 -33.92 3.20
C ALA A 72 -2.12 -35.28 3.51
N PRO A 73 -2.24 -36.20 2.52
CA PRO A 73 -2.83 -37.51 2.75
C PRO A 73 -2.04 -38.22 3.85
N THR A 74 -2.74 -38.70 4.87
CA THR A 74 -2.15 -39.49 5.95
C THR A 74 -1.55 -40.75 5.33
N PRO A 75 -0.25 -41.06 5.57
CA PRO A 75 0.34 -42.29 5.03
C PRO A 75 -0.43 -43.49 5.55
N THR A 76 -1.02 -44.27 4.63
CA THR A 76 -1.66 -45.55 4.97
C THR A 76 -0.60 -46.51 5.51
N PRO A 77 -0.81 -47.11 6.70
CA PRO A 77 0.08 -48.13 7.21
C PRO A 77 0.18 -49.29 6.21
N VAL A 78 1.40 -49.60 5.77
CA VAL A 78 1.67 -50.80 4.98
C VAL A 78 1.41 -52.02 5.87
N THR A 79 0.43 -52.84 5.49
CA THR A 79 0.17 -54.11 6.16
C THR A 79 1.38 -55.04 5.97
N PRO A 80 1.91 -55.66 7.04
CA PRO A 80 3.00 -56.62 6.91
C PRO A 80 2.58 -57.77 5.99
N PRO A 81 3.52 -58.30 5.17
CA PRO A 81 3.22 -59.46 4.33
C PRO A 81 2.81 -60.66 5.21
N PRO A 82 1.88 -61.50 4.72
CA PRO A 82 1.45 -62.67 5.48
C PRO A 82 2.63 -63.62 5.73
N PRO A 83 2.67 -64.29 6.89
CA PRO A 83 3.73 -65.22 7.21
C PRO A 83 3.78 -66.37 6.19
N PRO A 84 4.97 -66.89 5.89
CA PRO A 84 5.11 -67.99 4.94
C PRO A 84 4.38 -69.25 5.45
N PRO A 85 3.79 -70.04 4.54
CA PRO A 85 3.11 -71.29 4.91
C PRO A 85 4.11 -72.34 5.42
N PRO A 86 3.65 -73.28 6.28
CA PRO A 86 4.46 -74.39 6.78
C PRO A 86 4.81 -75.42 5.70
#